data_AF-A0A850U3R2-F1
#
_entry.id   AF-A0A850U3R2-F1
#
_cell.length_a   1.000
_cell.length_b   1.000
_cell.length_c   1.000
_cell.angle_alpha   90.00
_cell.angle_beta   90.00
_cell.angle_gamma   90.00
#
_symmetry.space_group_name_H-M   'P 1'
#
loop_
_entity.id
_entity.type
_entity.pdbx_description
1 polymer ?
#
loop_
_entity_poly.entity_id
_entity_poly.type
_entity_poly.pdbx_seq_one_letter_code
_entity_poly.pdbx_strand_id
1 'polypeptide(L)'
;QLEDLKNEIEKRQAKNTTKFSEEISQLDTSAQGPEEKSLQSVVCFPSPARCGKVTFQLPVNVSPESEERVCHFSWRNSALKETLKKLQAIVTLDPNTAHPDLILSEDRKSVRRGEGRRDLPDNPERFDYWPFVLGCQ
;
A
#
# COMPACT_ATOMS: atom_id res chain seq x y z
N GLN A 1 27.84 -26.77 -20.53
CA GLN A 1 26.43 -26.61 -20.11
C GLN A 1 26.30 -25.63 -18.94
N LEU A 2 26.86 -25.91 -17.74
CA LEU A 2 26.76 -24.99 -16.59
C LEU A 2 27.58 -23.70 -16.78
N GLU A 3 28.80 -23.82 -17.31
CA GLU A 3 29.68 -22.68 -17.58
C GLU A 3 29.11 -21.74 -18.65
N ASP A 4 28.48 -22.30 -19.68
CA ASP A 4 27.82 -21.52 -20.74
C ASP A 4 26.65 -20.70 -20.19
N LEU A 5 25.88 -21.28 -19.27
CA LEU A 5 24.77 -20.60 -18.61
C LEU A 5 25.26 -19.45 -17.72
N LYS A 6 26.37 -19.68 -16.99
CA LYS A 6 27.01 -18.67 -16.13
C LYS A 6 27.51 -17.48 -16.95
N ASN A 7 28.20 -17.75 -18.06
CA ASN A 7 28.69 -16.71 -18.97
C ASN A 7 27.53 -15.90 -19.60
N GLU A 8 26.41 -16.54 -19.92
CA GLU A 8 25.21 -15.86 -20.44
C GLU A 8 24.53 -14.99 -19.37
N ILE A 9 24.51 -15.42 -18.10
CA ILE A 9 24.00 -14.62 -16.97
C ILE A 9 24.89 -13.40 -16.75
N GLU A 10 26.20 -13.57 -16.69
CA GLU A 10 27.16 -12.47 -16.48
C GLU A 10 27.07 -11.44 -17.62
N LYS A 11 26.95 -11.91 -18.87
CA LYS A 11 26.74 -11.04 -20.03
C LYS A 11 25.46 -10.21 -19.92
N ARG A 12 24.35 -10.81 -19.45
CA ARG A 12 23.09 -10.10 -19.23
C ARG A 12 23.18 -9.08 -18.10
N GLN A 13 23.88 -9.44 -17.01
CA GLN A 13 24.11 -8.52 -15.90
C GLN A 13 24.95 -7.31 -16.34
N ALA A 14 26.07 -7.53 -17.05
CA ALA A 14 26.91 -6.45 -17.56
C ALA A 14 26.13 -5.48 -18.46
N LYS A 15 25.35 -6.01 -19.40
CA LYS A 15 24.51 -5.21 -20.30
C LYS A 15 23.45 -4.39 -19.57
N ASN A 16 22.86 -4.95 -18.51
CA ASN A 16 21.87 -4.24 -17.71
C ASN A 16 22.52 -3.14 -16.86
N THR A 17 23.68 -3.40 -16.24
CA THR A 17 24.41 -2.42 -15.43
C THR A 17 24.79 -1.18 -16.23
N THR A 18 25.29 -1.34 -17.47
CA THR A 18 25.63 -0.20 -18.33
C THR A 18 24.40 0.59 -18.75
N LYS A 19 23.32 -0.11 -19.12
CA LYS A 19 22.05 0.54 -19.50
C LYS A 19 21.48 1.38 -18.36
N PHE A 20 21.47 0.83 -17.14
CA PHE A 20 21.00 1.57 -15.98
C PHE A 20 21.92 2.74 -15.62
N SER A 21 23.25 2.62 -15.75
CA SER A 21 24.15 3.75 -15.46
C SER A 21 23.97 4.91 -16.45
N GLU A 22 23.71 4.60 -17.72
CA GLU A 22 23.37 5.62 -18.73
C GLU A 22 22.05 6.32 -18.41
N GLU A 23 21.00 5.57 -18.02
CA GLU A 23 19.70 6.14 -17.62
C GLU A 23 19.83 7.04 -16.37
N ILE A 24 20.62 6.64 -15.37
CA ILE A 24 20.89 7.44 -14.18
C ILE A 24 21.61 8.74 -14.54
N SER A 25 22.64 8.66 -15.40
CA SER A 25 23.40 9.85 -15.84
C SER A 25 22.52 10.85 -16.61
N GLN A 26 21.57 10.35 -17.40
CA GLN A 26 20.59 11.19 -18.11
C GLN A 26 19.62 11.89 -17.16
N LEU A 27 19.19 11.21 -16.09
CA LEU A 27 18.32 11.81 -15.06
C LEU A 27 19.03 12.89 -14.25
N ASP A 28 20.29 12.67 -13.87
CA ASP A 28 21.08 13.65 -13.11
C ASP A 28 21.30 14.95 -13.90
N THR A 29 21.47 14.86 -15.22
CA THR A 29 21.64 16.02 -16.11
C THR A 29 20.35 16.85 -16.21
N SER A 30 19.17 16.23 -16.16
CA SER A 30 17.88 16.93 -16.18
C SER A 30 17.52 17.61 -14.86
N ALA A 31 18.19 17.27 -13.76
CA ALA A 31 17.92 17.82 -12.43
C ALA A 31 18.65 19.15 -12.14
N GLN A 32 19.57 19.59 -13.00
CA GLN A 32 20.35 20.84 -12.83
C GLN A 32 19.81 22.07 -13.60
N GLY A 33 18.59 22.03 -14.14
CA GLY A 33 17.98 23.19 -14.80
C GLY A 33 17.67 24.34 -13.83
N PRO A 34 17.76 25.62 -14.26
CA PRO A 34 17.63 26.77 -13.37
C PRO A 34 16.23 26.88 -12.77
N GLU A 35 16.16 27.21 -11.48
CA GLU A 35 14.94 27.52 -10.74
C GLU A 35 14.16 28.65 -11.45
N GLU A 36 12.89 28.43 -11.82
CA GLU A 36 11.86 29.49 -11.73
C GLU A 36 10.41 29.02 -11.99
N LYS A 37 9.53 29.50 -11.10
CA LYS A 37 8.09 29.82 -11.24
C LYS A 37 7.06 28.67 -11.16
N SER A 38 6.86 28.29 -9.90
CA SER A 38 5.65 27.81 -9.23
C SER A 38 4.31 28.08 -9.95
N LEU A 39 3.60 27.00 -10.31
CA LEU A 39 2.14 26.93 -10.34
C LEU A 39 1.70 25.68 -9.57
N GLN A 40 1.00 25.90 -8.44
CA GLN A 40 0.47 24.84 -7.58
C GLN A 40 -0.79 24.24 -8.21
N SER A 41 -0.72 22.98 -8.68
CA SER A 41 -1.93 22.17 -8.84
C SER A 41 -2.05 21.22 -7.64
N VAL A 42 -3.19 21.30 -6.95
CA VAL A 42 -3.49 20.49 -5.76
C VAL A 42 -4.21 19.24 -6.22
N VAL A 43 -3.57 18.08 -6.14
CA VAL A 43 -4.26 16.79 -6.24
C VAL A 43 -4.42 16.23 -4.83
N CYS A 44 -5.66 16.22 -4.35
CA CYS A 44 -6.00 15.72 -3.02
C CYS A 44 -6.44 14.26 -3.12
N PHE A 45 -5.67 13.34 -2.54
CA PHE A 45 -6.09 11.95 -2.36
C PHE A 45 -6.73 11.80 -0.97
N PRO A 46 -7.99 11.35 -0.85
CA PRO A 46 -8.60 11.12 0.45
C PRO A 46 -8.09 9.78 0.99
N SER A 47 -7.34 9.80 2.10
CA SER A 47 -7.07 8.59 2.88
C SER A 47 -7.21 8.89 4.38
N PRO A 48 -8.03 8.13 5.13
CA PRO A 48 -8.30 8.39 6.54
C PRO A 48 -7.32 7.60 7.41
N ALA A 49 -6.20 8.22 7.79
CA ALA A 49 -5.48 8.04 9.05
C ALA A 49 -4.03 8.54 8.89
N ARG A 50 -3.69 9.55 9.68
CA ARG A 50 -2.31 9.99 10.02
C ARG A 50 -1.26 9.83 8.91
N CYS A 51 -1.28 10.75 7.95
CA CYS A 51 -0.07 11.08 7.19
C CYS A 51 0.05 12.60 7.16
N GLY A 52 1.24 13.13 7.48
CA GLY A 52 1.54 14.55 7.30
C GLY A 52 1.29 14.95 5.83
N LYS A 53 0.92 16.21 5.60
CA LYS A 53 0.72 16.75 4.25
C LYS A 53 2.07 16.74 3.51
N VAL A 54 2.38 15.66 2.80
CA VAL A 54 3.55 15.59 1.92
C VAL A 54 3.13 16.12 0.56
N THR A 55 3.59 17.32 0.22
CA THR A 55 3.48 17.87 -1.13
C THR A 55 4.57 17.25 -2.00
N PHE A 56 4.19 16.35 -2.91
CA PHE A 56 5.07 15.91 -3.98
C PHE A 56 5.03 16.93 -5.11
N GLN A 57 6.18 17.49 -5.47
CA GLN A 57 6.33 18.17 -6.75
C GLN A 57 6.62 17.11 -7.81
N LEU A 58 5.68 16.91 -8.74
CA LEU A 58 5.90 16.04 -9.88
C LEU A 58 6.61 16.87 -10.97
N PRO A 59 7.74 16.41 -11.54
CA PRO A 59 8.39 17.10 -12.65
C PRO A 59 7.44 17.18 -13.85
N VAL A 60 7.30 18.38 -14.42
CA VAL A 60 6.35 18.73 -15.51
C VAL A 60 6.72 18.11 -16.87
N ASN A 61 7.54 17.07 -16.92
CA ASN A 61 7.80 16.33 -18.15
C ASN A 61 7.75 14.83 -17.88
N VAL A 62 6.52 14.33 -17.79
CA VAL A 62 6.25 12.90 -17.86
C VAL A 62 6.30 12.54 -19.34
N SER A 63 7.35 11.83 -19.78
CA SER A 63 7.36 11.19 -21.10
C SER A 63 6.06 10.40 -21.28
N PRO A 64 5.43 10.36 -22.48
CA PRO A 64 4.16 9.63 -22.69
C PRO A 64 4.24 8.14 -22.28
N GLU A 65 5.46 7.59 -22.20
CA GLU A 65 5.75 6.24 -21.74
C GLU A 65 5.53 6.00 -20.23
N SER A 66 5.56 7.04 -19.39
CA SER A 66 5.26 6.94 -17.94
C SER A 66 3.78 7.20 -17.65
N GLU A 67 3.09 8.04 -18.43
CA GLU A 67 1.64 8.18 -18.36
C GLU A 67 0.93 6.87 -18.75
N GLU A 68 1.41 6.18 -19.79
CA GLU A 68 0.89 4.86 -20.19
C GLU A 68 1.05 3.81 -19.07
N ARG A 69 2.20 3.81 -18.38
CA ARG A 69 2.46 2.92 -17.23
C ARG A 69 1.54 3.20 -16.05
N VAL A 70 1.26 4.48 -15.76
CA VAL A 70 0.31 4.88 -14.70
C VAL A 70 -1.12 4.49 -15.06
N CYS A 71 -1.55 4.68 -16.31
CA CYS A 71 -2.86 4.27 -16.79
C CYS A 71 -3.04 2.73 -16.74
N HIS A 72 -2.05 1.98 -17.17
CA HIS A 72 -2.07 0.51 -17.11
C HIS A 72 -2.02 -0.02 -15.66
N PHE A 73 -1.25 0.62 -14.77
CA PHE A 73 -1.24 0.30 -13.34
C PHE A 73 -2.59 0.61 -12.67
N SER A 74 -3.23 1.71 -13.05
CA SER A 74 -4.55 2.11 -12.55
C SER A 74 -5.63 1.11 -12.98
N TRP A 75 -5.60 0.65 -14.22
CA TRP A 75 -6.54 -0.36 -14.75
C TRP A 75 -6.40 -1.73 -14.07
N ARG A 76 -5.17 -2.22 -13.90
CA ARG A 76 -4.94 -3.49 -13.19
C ARG A 76 -5.43 -3.42 -11.74
N ASN A 77 -5.25 -2.27 -11.09
CA ASN A 77 -5.79 -2.04 -9.76
C ASN A 77 -7.32 -1.98 -9.74
N SER A 78 -7.99 -1.40 -10.74
CA SER A 78 -9.45 -1.34 -10.77
C SER A 78 -10.08 -2.72 -10.93
N ALA A 79 -9.56 -3.55 -11.84
CA ALA A 79 -10.03 -4.92 -12.01
C ALA A 79 -9.87 -5.75 -10.73
N LEU A 80 -8.71 -5.65 -10.07
CA LEU A 80 -8.43 -6.33 -8.81
C LEU A 80 -9.31 -5.82 -7.66
N LYS A 81 -9.61 -4.51 -7.61
CA LYS A 81 -10.54 -3.94 -6.63
C LYS A 81 -11.97 -4.46 -6.81
N GLU A 82 -12.43 -4.61 -8.05
CA GLU A 82 -13.76 -5.15 -8.34
C GLU A 82 -13.86 -6.65 -8.05
N THR A 83 -12.82 -7.44 -8.34
CA THR A 83 -12.81 -8.86 -7.96
C THR A 83 -12.78 -9.04 -6.45
N LEU A 84 -12.00 -8.24 -5.71
CA LEU A 84 -11.98 -8.28 -4.24
C LEU A 84 -13.32 -7.88 -3.62
N LYS A 85 -14.01 -6.86 -4.16
CA LYS A 85 -15.38 -6.52 -3.73
C LYS A 85 -16.35 -7.69 -3.90
N LYS A 86 -16.27 -8.41 -5.02
CA LYS A 86 -17.15 -9.57 -5.29
C LYS A 86 -16.87 -10.75 -4.35
N LEU A 87 -15.62 -10.88 -3.90
CA LEU A 87 -15.20 -11.94 -2.97
C LEU A 87 -15.29 -11.50 -1.50
N GLN A 88 -15.72 -10.26 -1.23
CA GLN A 88 -15.80 -9.73 0.12
C GLN A 88 -16.97 -10.40 0.86
N ALA A 89 -16.66 -11.39 1.69
CA ALA A 89 -17.61 -11.89 2.66
C ALA A 89 -17.91 -10.79 3.69
N ILE A 90 -19.20 -10.56 3.96
CA ILE A 90 -19.63 -9.64 5.02
C ILE A 90 -19.48 -10.38 6.35
N VAL A 91 -18.27 -10.36 6.91
CA VAL A 91 -18.02 -10.88 8.26
C VAL A 91 -18.23 -9.75 9.25
N THR A 92 -18.99 -10.02 10.30
CA THR A 92 -19.11 -9.15 11.48
C THR A 92 -18.39 -9.80 12.65
N LEU A 93 -17.95 -9.04 13.64
CA LEU A 93 -17.22 -9.53 14.80
C LEU A 93 -18.17 -9.81 15.95
N ASP A 94 -17.96 -10.93 16.64
CA ASP A 94 -18.79 -11.34 17.78
C ASP A 94 -18.31 -10.66 19.09
N PRO A 95 -19.12 -9.76 19.70
CA PRO A 95 -18.76 -9.12 20.96
C PRO A 95 -18.67 -10.08 22.15
N ASN A 96 -19.32 -11.24 22.09
CA ASN A 96 -19.31 -12.22 23.16
C ASN A 96 -17.95 -12.90 23.25
N THR A 97 -17.32 -13.15 22.11
CA THR A 97 -15.98 -13.76 22.04
C THR A 97 -14.86 -12.74 22.23
N ALA A 98 -15.14 -11.46 21.99
CA ALA A 98 -14.12 -10.41 22.01
C ALA A 98 -13.45 -10.27 23.37
N HIS A 99 -12.12 -10.32 23.36
CA HIS A 99 -11.31 -10.06 24.55
C HIS A 99 -11.59 -8.68 25.16
N PRO A 100 -11.57 -8.52 26.49
CA PRO A 100 -11.93 -7.25 27.14
C PRO A 100 -11.11 -6.03 26.69
N ASP A 101 -9.84 -6.21 26.32
CA ASP A 101 -8.98 -5.14 25.75
C ASP A 101 -9.39 -4.68 24.34
N LEU A 102 -10.22 -5.43 23.62
CA LEU A 102 -10.60 -5.09 22.25
C LEU A 102 -11.85 -4.22 22.24
N ILE A 103 -11.87 -3.17 21.42
CA ILE A 103 -13.04 -2.33 21.19
C ILE A 103 -13.50 -2.53 19.75
N LEU A 104 -14.73 -3.03 19.60
CA LEU A 104 -15.37 -3.20 18.31
C LEU A 104 -16.06 -1.88 17.90
N SER A 105 -16.12 -1.60 16.60
CA SER A 105 -17.00 -0.56 16.07
C SER A 105 -18.47 -0.95 16.21
N GLU A 106 -19.36 0.04 16.13
CA GLU A 106 -20.81 -0.17 16.20
C GLU A 106 -21.32 -1.11 15.10
N ASP A 107 -20.75 -0.99 13.88
CA ASP A 107 -21.05 -1.87 12.75
C ASP A 107 -20.42 -3.27 12.86
N ARG A 108 -19.61 -3.51 13.91
CA ARG A 108 -18.88 -4.75 14.17
C ARG A 108 -17.96 -5.20 13.02
N LYS A 109 -17.51 -4.30 12.16
CA LYS A 109 -16.60 -4.64 11.04
C LYS A 109 -15.15 -4.27 11.31
N SER A 110 -14.89 -3.54 12.39
CA SER A 110 -13.55 -3.12 12.77
C SER A 110 -13.30 -3.34 14.25
N VAL A 111 -12.03 -3.52 14.58
CA VAL A 111 -11.55 -3.72 15.94
C VAL A 111 -10.32 -2.85 16.16
N ARG A 112 -10.22 -2.29 17.36
CA ARG A 112 -9.01 -1.63 17.86
C ARG A 112 -8.69 -2.12 19.25
N ARG A 113 -7.43 -2.01 19.66
CA ARG A 113 -7.05 -2.22 21.06
C ARG A 113 -7.40 -0.98 21.88
N GLY A 114 -8.06 -1.18 23.01
CA GLY A 114 -8.31 -0.15 24.02
C GLY A 114 -7.07 0.12 24.88
N GLU A 115 -7.15 1.18 25.68
CA GLU A 115 -6.06 1.59 26.58
C GLU A 115 -5.93 0.67 27.81
N GLY A 116 -6.97 -0.10 28.13
CA GLY A 116 -6.95 -1.06 29.22
C GLY A 116 -8.07 -2.09 29.11
N ARG A 117 -8.06 -3.05 30.05
CA ARG A 117 -9.05 -4.11 30.15
C ARG A 117 -10.40 -3.49 30.52
N ARG A 118 -11.42 -3.73 29.70
CA ARG A 118 -12.79 -3.28 30.00
C ARG A 118 -13.43 -4.18 31.04
N ASP A 119 -14.29 -3.59 31.86
CA ASP A 119 -15.14 -4.35 32.77
C ASP A 119 -16.33 -4.91 31.97
N LEU A 120 -16.30 -6.20 31.70
CA LEU A 120 -17.30 -6.93 30.94
C LEU A 120 -17.82 -8.09 31.78
N PRO A 121 -19.11 -8.45 31.63
CA PRO A 121 -19.63 -9.65 32.29
C PRO A 121 -18.85 -10.88 31.83
N ASP A 122 -18.68 -11.80 32.77
CA ASP A 122 -18.05 -13.09 32.52
C ASP A 122 -18.83 -13.86 31.46
N ASN A 123 -18.13 -14.45 30.50
CA ASN A 123 -18.72 -15.21 29.41
C ASN A 123 -17.75 -16.33 29.00
N PRO A 124 -18.16 -17.61 29.06
CA PRO A 124 -17.29 -18.74 28.73
C PRO A 124 -16.76 -18.73 27.29
N GLU A 125 -17.42 -18.05 26.36
CA GLU A 125 -16.96 -17.91 24.98
C GLU A 125 -15.91 -16.81 24.80
N ARG A 126 -15.66 -16.00 25.83
CA ARG A 126 -14.77 -14.84 25.76
C ARG A 126 -13.31 -15.27 25.88
N PHE A 127 -12.47 -14.72 25.00
CA PHE A 127 -11.03 -14.85 25.17
C PHE A 127 -10.55 -13.95 26.32
N ASP A 128 -9.85 -14.54 27.29
CA ASP A 128 -9.34 -13.79 28.46
C ASP A 128 -7.82 -13.64 28.50
N TYR A 129 -7.09 -14.46 27.74
CA TYR A 129 -5.63 -14.45 27.76
C TYR A 129 -5.04 -13.70 26.55
N TRP A 130 -5.53 -13.98 25.35
CA TRP A 130 -5.08 -13.34 24.12
C TRP A 130 -6.13 -12.38 23.58
N PRO A 131 -5.72 -11.22 23.00
CA PRO A 131 -6.64 -10.22 22.46
C PRO A 131 -7.21 -10.67 21.11
N PHE A 132 -8.03 -11.71 21.13
CA PHE A 132 -8.71 -12.29 19.99
C PHE A 132 -10.20 -11.98 20.00
N VAL A 133 -10.82 -12.14 18.83
CA VAL A 133 -12.27 -12.05 18.60
C VAL A 133 -12.60 -12.94 17.41
N LEU A 134 -13.75 -13.61 17.44
CA LEU A 134 -14.24 -14.41 16.31
C LEU A 134 -15.18 -13.58 15.42
N GLY A 135 -15.28 -14.00 14.16
CA GLY A 135 -16.33 -13.51 13.26
C GLY A 135 -17.66 -14.25 13.52
N CYS A 136 -18.78 -13.54 13.36
CA CYS A 136 -20.10 -14.12 13.15
C CYS A 136 -20.26 -14.48 11.66
N GLN A 137 -20.90 -15.62 11.42
CA GLN A 137 -21.29 -16.06 10.08
C GLN A 137 -22.68 -15.54 9.69
#